data_AF-A0A158DLB2-F1
#
_entry.id   AF-A0A158DLB2-F1
#
_cell.length_a   1.000
_cell.length_b   1.000
_cell.length_c   1.000
_cell.angle_alpha   90.00
_cell.angle_beta   90.00
_cell.angle_gamma   90.00
#
_symmetry.space_group_name_H-M   'P 1'
#
loop_
_entity.id
_entity.type
_entity.pdbx_description
1 polymer ?
#
loop_
_entity_poly.entity_id
_entity_poly.type
_entity_poly.pdbx_seq_one_letter_code
_entity_poly.pdbx_strand_id
1 'polypeptide(L)'
;MHLALLYTFFAAIATLANIGAQDLTTRIYTGPWHILLSVFIGTGVGLVVKYLLDKKWIFRFKAENARHDATMFTLYVTMGLVTTAIFWGVEFGFNAIFGTAEARYIGACIGLAIGYVIKYRLDKRYVFRTFPKATRA
;
A
#
# COMPACT_ATOMS: atom_id res chain seq x y z
N MET A 1 4.51 -19.47 -5.75
CA MET A 1 5.81 -18.75 -5.78
C MET A 1 5.79 -17.51 -6.67
N HIS A 2 5.22 -17.55 -7.88
CA HIS A 2 5.18 -16.38 -8.81
C HIS A 2 4.53 -15.11 -8.22
N LEU A 3 3.42 -15.25 -7.46
CA LEU A 3 2.69 -14.09 -6.92
C LEU A 3 3.52 -13.28 -5.90
N ALA A 4 4.15 -13.95 -4.94
CA ALA A 4 4.94 -13.29 -3.90
C ALA A 4 6.14 -12.54 -4.52
N LEU A 5 6.81 -13.14 -5.51
CA LEU A 5 7.91 -12.50 -6.24
C LEU A 5 7.45 -11.23 -6.97
N LEU A 6 6.31 -11.28 -7.67
CA LEU A 6 5.73 -10.08 -8.29
C LEU A 6 5.34 -9.03 -7.26
N TYR A 7 4.75 -9.44 -6.14
CA TYR A 7 4.38 -8.53 -5.05
C TYR A 7 5.60 -7.78 -4.52
N THR A 8 6.69 -8.50 -4.23
CA THR A 8 7.94 -7.93 -3.75
C THR A 8 8.59 -7.04 -4.81
N PHE A 9 8.63 -7.47 -6.07
CA PHE A 9 9.20 -6.68 -7.17
C PHE A 9 8.43 -5.37 -7.39
N PHE A 10 7.10 -5.41 -7.42
CA PHE A 10 6.29 -4.19 -7.56
C PHE A 10 6.36 -3.30 -6.32
N ALA A 11 6.50 -3.89 -5.12
CA ALA A 11 6.78 -3.12 -3.92
C ALA A 11 8.13 -2.39 -4.05
N ALA A 12 9.19 -3.05 -4.52
CA ALA A 12 10.48 -2.43 -4.74
C ALA A 12 10.41 -1.28 -5.76
N ILE A 13 9.70 -1.45 -6.88
CA ILE A 13 9.47 -0.35 -7.86
C ILE A 13 8.75 0.82 -7.20
N ALA A 14 7.67 0.55 -6.45
CA ALA A 14 6.92 1.61 -5.76
C ALA A 14 7.78 2.33 -4.71
N THR A 15 8.64 1.61 -3.99
CA THR A 15 9.61 2.18 -3.04
C THR A 15 10.62 3.08 -3.75
N LEU A 16 11.18 2.65 -4.89
CA LEU A 16 12.09 3.48 -5.68
C LEU A 16 11.40 4.74 -6.21
N ALA A 17 10.17 4.62 -6.72
CA ALA A 17 9.39 5.76 -7.18
C ALA A 17 9.06 6.74 -6.04
N ASN A 18 8.74 6.21 -4.85
CA ASN A 18 8.52 7.01 -3.65
C ASN A 18 9.78 7.79 -3.29
N ILE A 19 10.92 7.12 -3.10
CA ILE A 19 12.20 7.75 -2.72
C ILE A 19 12.64 8.77 -3.77
N GLY A 20 12.55 8.43 -5.06
CA GLY A 20 12.91 9.36 -6.15
C GLY A 20 12.03 10.62 -6.16
N ALA A 21 10.75 10.48 -5.85
CA ALA A 21 9.85 11.63 -5.71
C ALA A 21 10.16 12.45 -4.44
N GLN A 22 10.55 11.83 -3.33
CA GLN A 22 11.00 12.56 -2.14
C GLN A 22 12.26 13.37 -2.44
N ASP A 23 13.28 12.73 -3.02
CA ASP A 23 14.55 13.36 -3.40
C ASP A 23 14.31 14.54 -4.35
N LEU A 24 13.55 14.34 -5.43
CA LEU A 24 13.21 15.41 -6.37
C LEU A 24 12.47 16.57 -5.67
N THR A 25 11.52 16.26 -4.79
CA THR A 25 10.78 17.30 -4.04
C THR A 25 11.72 18.13 -3.16
N THR A 26 12.66 17.49 -2.45
CA THR A 26 13.65 18.21 -1.62
C THR A 26 14.66 19.03 -2.42
N ARG A 27 14.94 18.66 -3.67
CA ARG A 27 15.79 19.45 -4.57
C ARG A 27 15.07 20.67 -5.15
N ILE A 28 13.76 20.56 -5.39
CA ILE A 28 12.94 21.64 -5.95
C ILE A 28 12.52 22.64 -4.87
N TYR A 29 12.17 22.15 -3.68
CA TYR A 29 11.64 22.97 -2.60
C TYR A 29 12.49 22.83 -1.33
N THR A 30 13.15 23.91 -0.93
CA THR A 30 14.05 24.00 0.23
C THR A 30 13.47 24.80 1.40
N GLY A 31 12.14 25.03 1.40
CA GLY A 31 11.46 25.75 2.46
C GLY A 31 11.31 24.96 3.77
N PRO A 32 10.71 25.55 4.81
CA PRO A 32 10.62 24.94 6.14
C PRO A 32 9.87 23.60 6.16
N TRP A 33 8.97 23.38 5.19
CA TRP A 33 8.17 22.17 5.09
C TRP A 33 8.74 21.10 4.14
N HIS A 34 9.98 21.26 3.67
CA HIS A 34 10.52 20.42 2.59
C HIS A 34 10.48 18.92 2.87
N ILE A 35 10.78 18.48 4.09
CA ILE A 35 10.72 17.07 4.49
C ILE A 35 9.27 16.57 4.52
N LEU A 36 8.35 17.35 5.11
CA LEU A 36 6.95 16.93 5.20
C LEU A 36 6.32 16.83 3.81
N LEU A 37 6.59 17.82 2.94
CA LEU A 37 6.11 17.83 1.58
C LEU A 37 6.72 16.69 0.76
N SER A 38 8.02 16.41 0.92
CA SER A 38 8.67 15.31 0.20
C SER A 38 8.06 13.97 0.59
N VAL A 39 7.87 13.69 1.88
CA VAL A 39 7.22 12.46 2.36
C VAL A 39 5.80 12.34 1.83
N PHE A 40 5.01 13.42 1.83
CA PHE A 40 3.65 13.42 1.31
C PHE A 40 3.62 13.09 -0.20
N ILE A 41 4.45 13.78 -0.99
CA ILE A 41 4.54 13.57 -2.44
C ILE A 41 5.07 12.16 -2.75
N GLY A 42 6.14 11.73 -2.08
CA GLY A 42 6.70 10.39 -2.23
C GLY A 42 5.68 9.30 -1.91
N THR A 43 4.92 9.47 -0.84
CA THR A 43 3.84 8.54 -0.46
C THR A 43 2.75 8.49 -1.54
N GLY A 44 2.29 9.64 -2.02
CA GLY A 44 1.31 9.72 -3.10
C GLY A 44 1.78 9.02 -4.37
N VAL A 45 3.00 9.33 -4.83
CA VAL A 45 3.61 8.71 -6.02
C VAL A 45 3.76 7.20 -5.84
N GLY A 46 4.31 6.76 -4.71
CA GLY A 46 4.49 5.34 -4.39
C GLY A 46 3.17 4.58 -4.41
N LEU A 47 2.12 5.13 -3.79
CA LEU A 47 0.78 4.53 -3.77
C LEU A 47 0.17 4.42 -5.17
N VAL A 48 0.26 5.47 -5.99
CA VAL A 48 -0.24 5.45 -7.37
C VAL A 48 0.49 4.40 -8.20
N VAL A 49 1.82 4.38 -8.16
CA VAL A 49 2.63 3.40 -8.90
C VAL A 49 2.28 1.98 -8.45
N LYS A 50 2.19 1.74 -7.14
CA LYS A 50 1.85 0.43 -6.60
C LYS A 50 0.46 -0.02 -7.03
N TYR A 51 -0.52 0.87 -6.94
CA TYR A 51 -1.89 0.57 -7.38
C TYR A 51 -1.94 0.18 -8.86
N LEU A 52 -1.27 0.94 -9.75
CA LEU A 52 -1.27 0.66 -11.18
C LEU A 52 -0.64 -0.70 -11.50
N LEU A 53 0.48 -1.03 -10.85
CA LEU A 53 1.17 -2.32 -11.02
C LEU A 53 0.30 -3.49 -10.52
N ASP A 54 -0.25 -3.36 -9.32
CA ASP A 54 -1.09 -4.41 -8.71
C ASP A 54 -2.35 -4.63 -9.53
N LYS A 55 -3.03 -3.54 -9.92
CA LYS A 55 -4.22 -3.58 -10.77
C LYS A 55 -3.95 -4.32 -12.08
N LYS A 56 -2.85 -3.97 -12.77
CA LYS A 56 -2.55 -4.52 -14.10
C LYS A 56 -2.06 -5.96 -14.06
N TRP A 57 -1.13 -6.28 -13.16
CA TRP A 57 -0.36 -7.52 -13.24
C TRP A 57 -0.75 -8.57 -12.22
N ILE A 58 -1.15 -8.17 -11.02
CA ILE A 58 -1.56 -9.08 -9.95
C ILE A 58 -3.04 -9.43 -10.09
N PHE A 59 -3.89 -8.40 -10.11
CA PHE A 59 -5.34 -8.59 -10.10
C PHE A 59 -5.95 -8.61 -11.50
N ARG A 60 -5.22 -8.14 -12.51
CA ARG A 60 -5.67 -8.04 -13.91
C ARG A 60 -7.04 -7.36 -14.03
N PHE A 61 -7.26 -6.35 -13.19
CA PHE A 61 -8.52 -5.65 -13.09
C PHE A 61 -8.60 -4.53 -14.14
N LYS A 62 -9.75 -4.43 -14.79
CA LYS A 62 -10.05 -3.37 -15.77
C LYS A 62 -11.18 -2.51 -15.23
N ALA A 63 -10.86 -1.27 -14.88
CA ALA A 63 -11.86 -0.28 -14.52
C ALA A 63 -12.73 0.07 -15.75
N GLU A 64 -14.00 0.37 -15.52
CA GLU A 64 -14.95 0.71 -16.58
C GLU A 64 -14.72 2.12 -17.14
N ASN A 65 -14.34 3.05 -16.28
CA ASN A 65 -14.05 4.45 -16.60
C ASN A 65 -13.15 5.08 -15.52
N ALA A 66 -12.71 6.33 -15.74
CA ALA A 66 -11.82 7.03 -14.83
C ALA A 66 -12.41 7.23 -13.43
N ARG A 67 -13.73 7.48 -13.32
CA ARG A 67 -14.40 7.64 -12.02
C ARG A 67 -14.42 6.34 -11.22
N HIS A 68 -14.68 5.22 -11.88
CA HIS A 68 -14.60 3.90 -11.27
C HIS A 68 -13.16 3.61 -10.82
N ASP A 69 -12.15 3.88 -11.65
CA ASP A 69 -10.75 3.67 -11.30
C ASP A 69 -10.30 4.52 -10.09
N ALA A 70 -10.73 5.78 -10.03
CA ALA A 70 -10.48 6.65 -8.87
C ALA A 70 -11.14 6.11 -7.60
N THR A 71 -12.38 5.61 -7.70
CA THR A 71 -13.08 4.98 -6.57
C THR A 71 -12.33 3.75 -6.06
N MET A 72 -11.84 2.90 -6.97
CA MET A 72 -11.04 1.73 -6.62
C MET A 72 -9.68 2.10 -6.02
N PHE A 73 -9.04 3.17 -6.51
CA PHE A 73 -7.82 3.70 -5.89
C PHE A 73 -8.09 4.16 -4.45
N THR A 74 -9.18 4.89 -4.20
CA THR A 74 -9.56 5.31 -2.84
C THR A 74 -9.78 4.11 -1.92
N LEU A 75 -10.48 3.08 -2.39
CA LEU A 75 -10.66 1.84 -1.63
C LEU A 75 -9.31 1.15 -1.37
N TYR A 76 -8.44 1.08 -2.37
CA TYR A 76 -7.10 0.49 -2.27
C TYR A 76 -6.26 1.16 -1.18
N VAL A 77 -6.24 2.49 -1.17
CA VAL A 77 -5.56 3.29 -0.13
C VAL A 77 -6.21 3.06 1.23
N THR A 78 -7.54 3.04 1.31
CA THR A 78 -8.28 2.78 2.55
C THR A 78 -7.92 1.43 3.16
N MET A 79 -7.87 0.37 2.33
CA MET A 79 -7.43 -0.96 2.80
C MET A 79 -5.99 -0.91 3.34
N GLY A 80 -5.12 -0.10 2.72
CA GLY A 80 -3.76 0.14 3.20
C GLY A 80 -3.74 0.75 4.60
N LEU A 81 -4.47 1.83 4.81
CA LEU A 81 -4.58 2.51 6.11
C LEU A 81 -5.11 1.56 7.20
N VAL A 82 -6.14 0.77 6.89
CA VAL A 82 -6.68 -0.24 7.82
C VAL A 82 -5.60 -1.25 8.21
N THR A 83 -4.85 -1.78 7.24
CA THR A 83 -3.79 -2.77 7.54
C THR A 83 -2.60 -2.17 8.28
N THR A 84 -2.27 -0.90 8.05
CA THR A 84 -1.26 -0.17 8.82
C THR A 84 -1.70 0.00 10.27
N ALA A 85 -2.97 0.33 10.51
CA ALA A 85 -3.51 0.43 11.86
C ALA A 85 -3.47 -0.92 12.59
N ILE A 86 -3.74 -2.03 11.90
CA ILE A 86 -3.59 -3.39 12.46
C ILE A 86 -2.12 -3.66 12.81
N PHE A 87 -1.19 -3.36 11.90
CA PHE A 87 0.24 -3.52 12.15
C PHE A 87 0.69 -2.74 13.39
N TRP A 88 0.37 -1.45 13.48
CA TRP A 88 0.68 -0.61 14.65
C TRP A 88 0.00 -1.10 15.93
N GLY A 89 -1.24 -1.58 15.84
CA GLY A 89 -1.95 -2.15 17.00
C GLY A 89 -1.22 -3.35 17.59
N VAL A 90 -0.66 -4.23 16.74
CA VAL A 90 0.13 -5.37 17.21
C VAL A 90 1.50 -4.91 17.73
N GLU A 91 2.22 -4.06 16.99
CA GLU A 91 3.53 -3.53 17.42
C GLU A 91 3.45 -2.81 18.77
N PHE A 92 2.53 -1.85 18.91
CA PHE A 92 2.36 -1.09 20.14
C PHE A 92 1.70 -1.90 21.25
N GLY A 93 0.85 -2.89 20.92
CA GLY A 93 0.33 -3.84 21.89
C GLY A 93 1.45 -4.66 22.55
N PHE A 94 2.39 -5.17 21.75
CA PHE A 94 3.57 -5.86 22.28
C PHE A 94 4.44 -4.93 23.13
N ASN A 95 4.68 -3.70 22.65
CA ASN A 95 5.43 -2.70 23.41
C ASN A 95 4.76 -2.40 24.76
N ALA A 96 3.44 -2.28 24.81
CA ALA A 96 2.69 -1.98 26.02
C ALA A 96 2.66 -3.15 27.02
N ILE A 97 2.63 -4.40 26.54
CA ILE A 97 2.58 -5.59 27.40
C ILE A 97 3.95 -5.92 27.97
N PHE A 98 5.01 -5.84 27.15
CA PHE A 98 6.34 -6.34 27.51
C PHE A 98 7.35 -5.23 27.85
N GLY A 99 7.14 -3.99 27.38
CA GLY A 99 7.98 -2.85 27.70
C GLY A 99 9.39 -2.87 27.10
N THR A 100 9.72 -3.82 26.22
CA THR A 100 11.05 -3.93 25.60
C THR A 100 11.05 -3.67 24.10
N ALA A 101 12.19 -3.20 23.58
CA ALA A 101 12.35 -2.91 22.16
C ALA A 101 12.27 -4.18 21.30
N GLU A 102 12.83 -5.29 21.80
CA GLU A 102 12.81 -6.60 21.17
C GLU A 102 11.37 -7.09 21.01
N ALA A 103 10.55 -7.01 22.06
CA ALA A 103 9.16 -7.39 22.00
C ALA A 103 8.37 -6.52 21.01
N ARG A 104 8.61 -5.21 21.00
CA ARG A 104 8.02 -4.31 20.00
C ARG A 104 8.37 -4.75 18.58
N TYR A 105 9.64 -5.06 18.29
CA TYR A 105 10.05 -5.50 16.95
C TYR A 105 9.50 -6.87 16.57
N ILE A 106 9.36 -7.80 17.53
CA ILE A 106 8.65 -9.07 17.30
C ILE A 106 7.18 -8.80 16.95
N GLY A 107 6.51 -7.93 17.72
CA GLY A 107 5.15 -7.48 17.44
C GLY A 107 5.05 -6.82 16.05
N ALA A 108 6.04 -6.02 15.67
CA ALA A 108 6.10 -5.41 14.35
C ALA A 108 6.18 -6.45 13.22
N CYS A 109 7.07 -7.45 13.33
CA CYS A 109 7.17 -8.53 12.35
C CYS A 109 5.86 -9.31 12.21
N ILE A 110 5.21 -9.65 13.34
CA ILE A 110 3.91 -10.35 13.34
C ILE A 110 2.83 -9.47 12.73
N GLY A 111 2.75 -8.20 13.15
CA GLY A 111 1.80 -7.22 12.64
C GLY A 111 1.91 -7.01 11.13
N LEU A 112 3.14 -6.92 10.60
CA LEU A 112 3.38 -6.84 9.16
C LEU A 112 2.92 -8.10 8.43
N ALA A 113 3.26 -9.29 8.94
CA ALA A 113 2.83 -10.55 8.32
C ALA A 113 1.30 -10.66 8.24
N ILE A 114 0.61 -10.35 9.34
CA ILE A 114 -0.86 -10.29 9.40
C ILE A 114 -1.39 -9.23 8.43
N GLY A 115 -0.81 -8.04 8.47
CA GLY A 115 -1.16 -6.90 7.63
C GLY A 115 -1.11 -7.25 6.14
N TYR A 116 -0.04 -7.90 5.67
CA TYR A 116 0.07 -8.33 4.27
C TYR A 116 -0.99 -9.36 3.87
N VAL A 117 -1.25 -10.37 4.73
CA VAL A 117 -2.28 -11.38 4.46
C VAL A 117 -3.66 -10.75 4.38
N ILE A 118 -3.99 -9.86 5.32
CA ILE A 118 -5.25 -9.14 5.34
C ILE A 118 -5.35 -8.21 4.13
N LYS A 119 -4.29 -7.45 3.81
CA LYS A 119 -4.26 -6.53 2.66
C LYS A 119 -4.60 -7.25 1.37
N TYR A 120 -3.93 -8.38 1.10
CA TYR A 120 -4.21 -9.19 -0.09
C TYR A 120 -5.68 -9.61 -0.16
N ARG A 121 -6.24 -10.10 0.95
CA ARG A 121 -7.64 -10.54 1.02
C ARG A 121 -8.61 -9.38 0.82
N LEU A 122 -8.34 -8.22 1.44
CA LEU A 122 -9.15 -7.02 1.33
C LEU A 122 -9.15 -6.46 -0.09
N ASP A 123 -7.97 -6.34 -0.71
CA ASP A 123 -7.84 -5.85 -2.09
C ASP A 123 -8.57 -6.76 -3.07
N LYS A 124 -8.35 -8.07 -2.95
CA LYS A 124 -9.05 -9.06 -3.78
C LYS A 124 -10.56 -8.98 -3.61
N ARG A 125 -11.02 -8.79 -2.37
CA ARG A 125 -12.45 -8.84 -2.04
C ARG A 125 -13.16 -7.51 -2.25
N TYR A 126 -12.53 -6.34 -2.15
CA TYR A 126 -13.24 -5.06 -2.14
C TYR A 126 -12.81 -4.11 -3.26
N VAL A 127 -11.55 -4.22 -3.71
CA VAL A 127 -10.99 -3.31 -4.73
C VAL A 127 -11.06 -3.95 -6.10
N PHE A 128 -10.59 -5.19 -6.23
CA PHE A 128 -10.42 -5.85 -7.52
C PHE A 128 -11.39 -7.00 -7.73
N ARG A 129 -12.66 -6.80 -7.36
CA ARG A 129 -13.72 -7.77 -7.67
C ARG A 129 -13.85 -7.89 -9.19
N THR A 130 -13.69 -9.10 -9.72
CA THR A 130 -14.15 -9.41 -11.06
C THR A 130 -15.67 -9.37 -11.06
N PHE A 131 -16.27 -8.32 -11.61
CA PHE A 131 -17.66 -8.39 -12.02
C PHE A 131 -17.72 -9.36 -13.21
N PRO A 132 -18.53 -10.43 -13.16
CA PRO A 132 -18.86 -11.18 -14.36
C PRO A 132 -19.42 -10.19 -15.38
N LYS A 133 -18.91 -10.20 -16.62
CA LYS A 133 -19.63 -9.52 -17.70
C LYS A 133 -21.04 -10.10 -17.69
N ALA A 134 -22.06 -9.25 -17.52
CA ALA A 134 -23.41 -9.65 -17.85
C ALA A 134 -23.37 -10.17 -19.30
N THR A 135 -23.59 -11.47 -19.46
CA THR A 135 -23.77 -12.09 -20.76
C THR A 135 -24.92 -11.35 -21.40
N ARG A 136 -24.65 -10.51 -22.40
CA ARG A 136 -25.71 -9.95 -23.24
C ARG A 136 -26.24 -11.14 -24.04
N ALA A 137 -27.39 -11.65 -23.61
CA ALA A 137 -28.25 -12.54 -24.39
C ALA A 137 -28.87 -11.76 -25.56
#